data_AF-W2U173-F1
#
_entry.id   AF-W2U173-F1
#
_cell.length_a   1.000
_cell.length_b   1.000
_cell.length_c   1.000
_cell.angle_alpha   90.00
_cell.angle_beta   90.00
_cell.angle_gamma   90.00
#
_symmetry.space_group_name_H-M   'P 1'
#
loop_
_entity.id
_entity.type
_entity.pdbx_description
1 polymer ?
#
loop_
_entity_poly.entity_id
_entity_poly.type
_entity_poly.pdbx_seq_one_letter_code
_entity_poly.pdbx_strand_id
1 'polypeptide(L)'
;MEGVLGLLSLLLLLALWRAPRLARIRVQTPDLAPGFPGQVRLGQVAVEVWAPLPLFFRLENLPSAPLGLEPRGLSGMAWGKIRLALPLSCRYRRRGEHTLRLTLRFTSPLGLGERLLSLEAGRVLVYPALRPLPPFEPAPSFFLEGKTEPFGLPDPLEAKGLRPYQPGDSLRLLAKPASLRQGRPIVREVEKSLLGSLFLHLDTQSLHPAYLDHGASLAAWLLLLAEKSGVSYGLSAGEVLPLGRGRGHLVRALSLLARLEPTQTPALPPKAPPGSTFFLITQAAEQAFLKAALKGSAQARQGVLLLLPEGYFLYPGEKGRLALGKTPGLERALAMRGLLLAHGLELKVVRGHQPLSL
;
A
#
# COMPACT_ATOMS: atom_id res chain seq x y z
N MET A 1 49.57 -32.18 43.20
CA MET A 1 49.26 -30.88 42.56
C MET A 1 48.93 -31.03 41.07
N GLU A 2 49.60 -31.93 40.34
CA GLU A 2 49.41 -32.12 38.89
C GLU A 2 47.98 -32.56 38.49
N GLY A 3 47.35 -33.46 39.24
CA GLY A 3 45.98 -33.91 38.95
C GLY A 3 44.92 -32.81 39.08
N VAL A 4 45.14 -31.83 39.97
CA VAL A 4 44.21 -30.69 40.16
C VAL A 4 44.32 -29.72 38.98
N LEU A 5 45.54 -29.46 38.49
CA LEU A 5 45.77 -28.63 37.31
C LEU A 5 45.18 -29.26 36.04
N GLY A 6 45.29 -30.58 35.89
CA GLY A 6 44.68 -31.31 34.77
C GLY A 6 43.15 -31.29 34.77
N LEU A 7 42.53 -31.39 35.94
CA LEU A 7 41.07 -31.28 36.07
C LEU A 7 40.59 -29.85 35.74
N LEU A 8 41.31 -28.83 36.22
CA LEU A 8 40.99 -27.43 35.95
C LEU A 8 41.13 -27.08 34.47
N SER A 9 42.16 -27.57 33.78
CA SER A 9 42.33 -27.36 32.34
C SER A 9 41.23 -28.04 31.53
N LEU A 10 40.85 -29.28 31.89
CA LEU A 10 39.74 -29.98 31.24
C LEU A 10 38.40 -29.25 31.44
N LEU A 11 38.13 -28.76 32.66
CA LEU A 11 36.93 -27.98 32.96
C LEU A 11 36.90 -26.67 32.16
N LEU A 12 38.03 -25.97 32.04
CA LEU A 12 38.14 -24.76 31.23
C LEU A 12 37.88 -25.04 29.75
N LEU A 13 38.47 -26.10 29.19
CA LEU A 13 38.24 -26.51 27.80
C LEU A 13 36.76 -26.86 27.56
N LEU A 14 36.13 -27.57 28.50
CA LEU A 14 34.71 -27.92 28.42
C LEU A 14 33.80 -26.69 28.55
N ALA A 15 34.17 -25.73 29.41
CA ALA A 15 33.48 -24.46 29.53
C ALA A 15 33.59 -23.62 28.24
N LEU A 16 34.79 -23.53 27.65
CA LEU A 16 35.05 -22.86 26.38
C LEU A 16 34.35 -23.53 25.20
N TRP A 17 34.22 -24.85 25.20
CA TRP A 17 33.45 -25.61 24.22
C TRP A 17 31.95 -25.33 24.32
N ARG A 18 31.40 -25.25 25.53
CA ARG A 18 29.96 -24.96 25.76
C ARG A 18 29.60 -23.48 25.67
N ALA A 19 30.56 -22.57 25.84
CA ALA A 19 30.33 -21.13 25.92
C ALA A 19 29.41 -20.56 24.81
N PRO A 20 29.57 -20.90 23.51
CA PRO A 20 28.67 -20.40 22.45
C PRO A 20 27.20 -20.78 22.65
N ARG A 21 26.93 -21.96 23.23
CA ARG A 21 25.57 -22.46 23.50
C ARG A 21 24.91 -21.77 24.68
N LEU A 22 25.70 -21.25 25.61
CA LEU A 22 25.21 -20.53 26.79
C LEU A 22 24.88 -19.06 26.49
N ALA A 23 25.34 -18.52 25.35
CA ALA A 23 25.04 -17.17 24.94
C ALA A 23 23.53 -16.96 24.73
N ARG A 24 22.99 -15.88 25.29
CA ARG A 24 21.59 -15.46 25.15
C ARG A 24 21.53 -14.25 24.23
N ILE A 25 20.51 -14.21 23.38
CA ILE A 25 20.38 -13.17 22.35
C ILE A 25 18.98 -12.60 22.38
N ARG A 26 18.89 -11.29 22.24
CA ARG A 26 17.64 -10.58 22.03
C ARG A 26 17.80 -9.64 20.84
N VAL A 27 16.95 -9.80 19.85
CA VAL A 27 16.95 -8.94 18.66
C VAL A 27 15.96 -7.81 18.87
N GLN A 28 16.37 -6.60 18.56
CA GLN A 28 15.50 -5.44 18.54
C GLN A 28 14.98 -5.23 17.12
N THR A 29 13.75 -4.72 17.00
CA THR A 29 13.15 -4.41 15.70
C THR A 29 14.01 -3.40 14.94
N PRO A 30 14.19 -3.56 13.62
CA PRO A 30 14.93 -2.61 12.81
C PRO A 30 14.31 -1.23 12.89
N ASP A 31 15.16 -0.22 12.98
CA ASP A 31 14.76 1.17 12.78
C ASP A 31 14.69 1.48 11.28
N LEU A 32 13.67 0.92 10.60
CA LEU A 32 13.44 1.09 9.18
C LEU A 32 11.99 1.49 8.93
N ALA A 33 11.79 2.76 8.60
CA ALA A 33 10.47 3.27 8.25
C ALA A 33 9.97 2.67 6.91
N PRO A 34 8.65 2.43 6.77
CA PRO A 34 8.05 2.09 5.49
C PRO A 34 8.35 3.13 4.41
N GLY A 35 8.32 2.71 3.15
CA GLY A 35 8.62 3.63 2.04
C GLY A 35 8.29 3.09 0.67
N PHE A 36 8.56 3.91 -0.34
CA PHE A 36 8.25 3.61 -1.73
C PHE A 36 9.47 3.04 -2.46
N PRO A 37 9.26 2.20 -3.49
CA PRO A 37 10.33 1.76 -4.39
C PRO A 37 11.16 2.91 -4.95
N GLY A 38 12.47 2.71 -5.05
CA GLY A 38 13.45 3.71 -5.47
C GLY A 38 14.05 4.52 -4.32
N GLN A 39 13.39 4.58 -3.15
CA GLN A 39 13.92 5.28 -1.98
C GLN A 39 15.06 4.50 -1.33
N VAL A 40 16.09 5.23 -0.93
CA VAL A 40 17.14 4.72 -0.05
C VAL A 40 16.77 5.07 1.39
N ARG A 41 16.85 4.09 2.28
CA ARG A 41 16.62 4.22 3.72
C ARG A 41 17.83 3.68 4.45
N LEU A 42 18.38 4.52 5.31
CA LEU A 42 19.39 4.12 6.28
C LEU A 42 18.65 3.73 7.56
N GLY A 43 19.10 2.65 8.17
CA GLY A 43 18.56 2.18 9.43
C GLY A 43 19.62 1.38 10.17
N GLN A 44 19.24 0.81 11.30
CA GLN A 44 20.10 -0.09 12.06
C GLN A 44 19.28 -1.20 12.69
N VAL A 45 19.91 -2.36 12.84
CA VAL A 45 19.40 -3.40 13.74
C VAL A 45 20.34 -3.55 14.91
N ALA A 46 19.76 -3.54 16.11
CA ALA A 46 20.47 -3.85 17.32
C ALA A 46 20.21 -5.28 17.78
N VAL A 47 21.29 -5.99 18.12
CA VAL A 47 21.25 -7.31 18.74
C VAL A 47 21.91 -7.20 20.11
N GLU A 48 21.16 -7.46 21.17
CA GLU A 48 21.70 -7.62 22.51
C GLU A 48 22.21 -9.05 22.68
N VAL A 49 23.47 -9.17 23.08
CA VAL A 49 24.11 -10.46 23.36
C VAL A 49 24.54 -10.47 24.81
N TRP A 50 24.22 -11.55 25.50
CA TRP A 50 24.81 -11.88 26.79
C TRP A 50 25.64 -13.15 26.67
N ALA A 51 26.92 -13.07 27.02
CA ALA A 51 27.88 -14.17 26.96
C ALA A 51 28.59 -14.33 28.32
N PRO A 52 28.53 -15.51 28.97
CA PRO A 52 29.17 -15.73 30.27
C PRO A 52 30.71 -15.80 30.19
N LEU A 53 31.24 -16.16 29.01
CA LEU A 53 32.67 -16.28 28.71
C LEU A 53 32.98 -15.47 27.44
N PRO A 54 34.23 -15.05 27.22
CA PRO A 54 34.62 -14.33 26.01
C PRO A 54 34.38 -15.21 24.78
N LEU A 55 33.65 -14.68 23.81
CA LEU A 55 33.33 -15.33 22.53
C LEU A 55 33.63 -14.40 21.37
N PHE A 56 34.25 -14.89 20.31
CA PHE A 56 34.23 -14.18 19.05
C PHE A 56 32.84 -14.27 18.44
N PHE A 57 32.38 -13.17 17.84
CA PHE A 57 31.12 -13.15 17.11
C PHE A 57 31.32 -12.61 15.71
N ARG A 58 30.45 -13.04 14.79
CA ARG A 58 30.28 -12.48 13.45
C ARG A 58 28.79 -12.33 13.20
N LEU A 59 28.33 -11.09 13.18
CA LEU A 59 26.95 -10.71 12.91
C LEU A 59 26.87 -10.19 11.49
N GLU A 60 26.04 -10.79 10.65
CA GLU A 60 25.83 -10.38 9.26
C GLU A 60 24.34 -10.28 8.95
N ASN A 61 23.96 -9.38 8.05
CA ASN A 61 22.64 -9.43 7.45
C ASN A 61 22.65 -10.33 6.21
N LEU A 62 21.55 -11.06 6.01
CA LEU A 62 21.34 -11.76 4.75
C LEU A 62 20.99 -10.75 3.65
N PRO A 63 21.46 -11.00 2.41
CA PRO A 63 21.06 -10.18 1.27
C PRO A 63 19.54 -10.30 1.05
N SER A 64 18.92 -9.19 0.66
CA SER A 64 17.50 -9.17 0.31
C SER A 64 17.30 -8.35 -0.96
N ALA A 65 17.06 -9.04 -2.08
CA ALA A 65 16.84 -8.41 -3.38
C ALA A 65 15.65 -7.43 -3.38
N PRO A 66 14.49 -7.73 -2.75
CA PRO A 66 13.37 -6.79 -2.66
C PRO A 66 13.70 -5.49 -1.90
N LEU A 67 14.56 -5.57 -0.89
CA LEU A 67 15.01 -4.42 -0.10
C LEU A 67 16.29 -3.78 -0.65
N GLY A 68 16.86 -4.32 -1.73
CA GLY A 68 18.16 -3.89 -2.25
C GLY A 68 19.23 -3.89 -1.18
N LEU A 69 19.14 -4.83 -0.24
CA LEU A 69 20.00 -4.89 0.94
C LEU A 69 21.21 -5.76 0.62
N GLU A 70 22.38 -5.14 0.62
CA GLU A 70 23.66 -5.81 0.44
C GLU A 70 24.14 -6.47 1.74
N PRO A 71 24.89 -7.58 1.68
CA PRO A 71 25.48 -8.19 2.86
C PRO A 71 26.44 -7.22 3.55
N ARG A 72 26.22 -6.99 4.84
CA ARG A 72 27.12 -6.28 5.74
C ARG A 72 27.33 -7.11 6.99
N GLY A 73 28.54 -7.02 7.52
CA GLY A 73 28.94 -7.77 8.69
C GLY A 73 29.69 -6.90 9.67
N LEU A 74 29.57 -7.23 10.94
CA LEU A 74 30.50 -6.79 11.97
C LEU A 74 30.96 -8.01 12.78
N SER A 75 32.23 -8.00 13.14
CA SER A 75 32.83 -9.03 13.99
C SER A 75 33.51 -8.38 15.18
N GLY A 76 33.68 -9.15 16.24
CA GLY A 76 34.33 -8.68 17.45
C GLY A 76 34.31 -9.75 18.53
N MET A 77 34.57 -9.32 19.76
CA MET A 77 34.49 -10.17 20.94
C MET A 77 33.31 -9.74 21.81
N ALA A 78 32.54 -10.71 22.29
CA ALA A 78 31.43 -10.53 23.20
C ALA A 78 31.76 -11.14 24.56
N TRP A 79 31.59 -10.36 25.62
CA TRP A 79 31.69 -10.84 26.99
C TRP A 79 30.78 -10.01 27.91
N GLY A 80 30.08 -10.66 28.83
CA GLY A 80 29.04 -10.02 29.62
C GLY A 80 27.85 -9.62 28.73
N LYS A 81 27.21 -8.50 29.04
CA LYS A 81 26.11 -7.94 28.24
C LYS A 81 26.66 -6.89 27.28
N ILE A 82 26.47 -7.10 25.98
CA ILE A 82 26.86 -6.15 24.95
C ILE A 82 25.70 -5.87 23.98
N ARG A 83 25.74 -4.71 23.32
CA ARG A 83 24.79 -4.33 22.28
C ARG A 83 25.54 -4.15 20.97
N LEU A 84 25.16 -4.93 19.97
CA LEU A 84 25.72 -4.91 18.62
C LEU A 84 24.78 -4.13 17.72
N ALA A 85 25.23 -3.02 17.12
CA ALA A 85 24.43 -2.26 16.16
C ALA A 85 25.00 -2.45 14.76
N LEU A 86 24.23 -3.09 13.88
CA LEU A 86 24.58 -3.27 12.47
C LEU A 86 23.88 -2.19 11.63
N PRO A 87 24.61 -1.25 11.01
CA PRO A 87 24.02 -0.27 10.11
C PRO A 87 23.58 -0.92 8.80
N LEU A 88 22.36 -0.59 8.37
CA LEU A 88 21.71 -1.11 7.18
C LEU A 88 21.47 0.02 6.17
N SER A 89 21.68 -0.28 4.90
CA SER A 89 21.30 0.58 3.78
C SER A 89 20.38 -0.21 2.87
N CYS A 90 19.10 0.14 2.88
CA CYS A 90 18.06 -0.51 2.10
C CYS A 90 17.69 0.40 0.92
N ARG A 91 17.74 -0.13 -0.30
CA ARG A 91 17.14 0.51 -1.47
C ARG A 91 15.87 -0.25 -1.83
N TYR A 92 14.71 0.26 -1.44
CA TYR A 92 13.44 -0.42 -1.67
C TYR A 92 13.21 -0.65 -3.17
N ARG A 93 12.96 -1.90 -3.57
CA ARG A 93 12.80 -2.28 -4.99
C ARG A 93 11.41 -2.83 -5.29
N ARG A 94 10.94 -3.77 -4.47
CA ARG A 94 9.68 -4.50 -4.71
C ARG A 94 8.69 -4.26 -3.57
N ARG A 95 7.43 -3.97 -3.91
CA ARG A 95 6.29 -3.92 -2.98
C ARG A 95 6.22 -5.22 -2.16
N GLY A 96 5.82 -5.13 -0.90
CA GLY A 96 5.64 -6.29 -0.04
C GLY A 96 6.02 -6.02 1.40
N GLU A 97 5.65 -6.94 2.28
CA GLU A 97 6.23 -7.05 3.61
C GLU A 97 7.40 -8.03 3.58
N HIS A 98 8.62 -7.52 3.75
CA HIS A 98 9.85 -8.31 3.62
C HIS A 98 10.48 -8.56 4.98
N THR A 99 10.77 -9.82 5.28
CA THR A 99 11.43 -10.19 6.54
C THR A 99 12.93 -9.90 6.45
N LEU A 100 13.44 -9.18 7.45
CA LEU A 100 14.86 -8.91 7.60
C LEU A 100 15.50 -10.03 8.42
N ARG A 101 16.46 -10.73 7.81
CA ARG A 101 17.16 -11.85 8.43
C ARG A 101 18.62 -11.53 8.67
N LEU A 102 19.12 -11.98 9.81
CA LEU A 102 20.51 -11.86 10.23
C LEU A 102 21.09 -13.23 10.53
N THR A 103 22.39 -13.40 10.32
CA THR A 103 23.16 -14.54 10.78
C THR A 103 24.10 -14.10 11.88
N LEU A 104 24.07 -14.81 13.01
CA LEU A 104 24.96 -14.57 14.13
C LEU A 104 25.75 -15.84 14.41
N ARG A 105 27.05 -15.79 14.17
CA ARG A 105 27.99 -16.87 14.49
C ARG A 105 28.75 -16.52 15.74
N PHE A 106 28.79 -17.43 16.71
CA PHE A 106 29.70 -17.39 17.84
C PHE A 106 30.78 -18.46 17.71
N THR A 107 32.01 -18.11 18.06
CA THR A 107 33.15 -19.02 18.08
C THR A 107 33.93 -18.81 19.36
N SER A 108 34.27 -19.92 20.02
CA SER A 108 35.15 -19.91 21.21
C SER A 108 36.54 -19.36 20.86
N PRO A 109 37.24 -18.67 21.77
CA PRO A 109 38.59 -18.15 21.51
C PRO A 109 39.61 -19.21 21.06
N LEU A 110 39.44 -20.46 21.50
CA LEU A 110 40.28 -21.59 21.11
C LEU A 110 39.70 -22.40 19.93
N GLY A 111 38.63 -21.92 19.28
CA GLY A 111 37.97 -22.62 18.18
C GLY A 111 37.24 -23.92 18.58
N LEU A 112 37.22 -24.27 19.87
CA LEU A 112 36.69 -25.55 20.35
C LEU A 112 35.18 -25.72 20.09
N GLY A 113 34.43 -24.62 20.11
CA GLY A 113 32.99 -24.65 19.91
C GLY A 113 32.52 -23.51 19.03
N GLU A 114 31.50 -23.78 18.23
CA GLU A 114 30.79 -22.79 17.44
C GLU A 114 29.28 -22.91 17.58
N ARG A 115 28.59 -21.81 17.29
CA ARG A 115 27.13 -21.76 17.19
C ARG A 115 26.73 -20.76 16.13
N LEU A 116 26.04 -21.21 15.09
CA LEU A 116 25.42 -20.37 14.08
C LEU A 116 23.92 -20.24 14.36
N LEU A 117 23.41 -19.01 14.29
CA LEU A 117 22.01 -18.70 14.50
C LEU A 117 21.49 -17.87 13.34
N SER A 118 20.31 -18.26 12.84
CA SER A 118 19.52 -17.44 11.92
C SER A 118 18.48 -16.68 12.75
N LEU A 119 18.47 -15.37 12.65
CA LEU A 119 17.67 -14.46 13.44
C LEU A 119 16.75 -13.66 12.52
N GLU A 120 15.46 -13.59 12.85
CA GLU A 120 14.52 -12.68 12.18
C GLU A 120 14.48 -11.36 12.97
N ALA A 121 15.04 -10.30 12.40
CA ALA A 121 15.15 -9.00 13.06
C ALA A 121 13.84 -8.22 13.06
N GLY A 122 13.01 -8.44 12.05
CA GLY A 122 11.71 -7.80 11.92
C GLY A 122 11.21 -7.82 10.48
N ARG A 123 10.18 -7.04 10.21
CA ARG A 123 9.58 -6.91 8.87
C ARG A 123 9.65 -5.46 8.40
N VAL A 124 9.96 -5.27 7.13
CA VAL A 124 10.04 -3.98 6.47
C VAL A 124 8.96 -3.90 5.40
N LEU A 125 8.14 -2.86 5.48
CA LEU A 125 7.03 -2.67 4.56
C LEU A 125 7.41 -1.75 3.41
N VAL A 126 7.28 -2.23 2.18
CA VAL A 126 7.48 -1.46 0.96
C VAL A 126 6.14 -1.23 0.28
N TYR A 127 5.74 0.03 0.19
CA TYR A 127 4.50 0.45 -0.45
C TYR A 127 4.50 0.15 -1.95
N PRO A 128 3.32 0.12 -2.60
CA PRO A 128 3.24 0.03 -4.06
C PRO A 128 4.04 1.14 -4.73
N ALA A 129 4.66 0.84 -5.88
CA ALA A 129 5.36 1.87 -6.65
C ALA A 129 4.40 3.00 -7.02
N LEU A 130 4.83 4.25 -6.88
CA LEU A 130 4.10 5.39 -7.42
C LEU A 130 4.62 5.64 -8.82
N ARG A 131 3.90 5.20 -9.83
CA ARG A 131 4.25 5.46 -11.22
C ARG A 131 3.25 6.43 -11.84
N PRO A 132 3.71 7.51 -12.47
CA PRO A 132 2.83 8.32 -13.29
C PRO A 132 2.29 7.41 -14.40
N LEU A 133 0.97 7.29 -14.45
CA LEU A 133 0.27 6.65 -15.56
C LEU A 133 0.46 7.54 -16.79
N PRO A 134 0.90 7.03 -17.96
CA PRO A 134 0.89 7.81 -19.19
C PRO A 134 -0.55 8.28 -19.48
N PRO A 135 -0.68 9.49 -20.05
CA PRO A 135 -1.40 10.60 -19.42
C PRO A 135 -2.80 10.18 -18.97
N PHE A 136 -2.91 9.80 -17.71
CA PHE A 136 -4.20 9.60 -17.08
C PHE A 136 -4.65 10.93 -16.45
N GLU A 137 -5.61 11.58 -17.10
CA GLU A 137 -6.33 12.73 -16.56
C GLU A 137 -7.74 12.26 -16.19
N PRO A 138 -8.03 12.02 -14.89
CA PRO A 138 -9.40 11.77 -14.49
C PRO A 138 -10.22 13.00 -14.84
N ALA A 139 -11.35 12.81 -15.53
CA ALA A 139 -12.29 13.90 -15.72
C ALA A 139 -12.60 14.56 -14.36
N PRO A 140 -12.77 15.90 -14.27
CA PRO A 140 -13.08 16.57 -13.01
C PRO A 140 -14.27 15.93 -12.27
N SER A 141 -15.23 15.40 -13.02
CA SER A 141 -16.41 14.66 -12.53
C SER A 141 -16.11 13.34 -11.81
N PHE A 142 -14.96 12.72 -12.05
CA PHE A 142 -14.58 11.42 -11.50
C PHE A 142 -14.57 11.39 -9.96
N PHE A 143 -14.19 12.51 -9.36
CA PHE A 143 -14.14 12.70 -7.91
C PHE A 143 -15.32 13.50 -7.35
N LEU A 144 -16.21 14.01 -8.20
CA LEU A 144 -17.36 14.78 -7.74
C LEU A 144 -18.46 13.83 -7.23
N GLU A 145 -19.33 14.34 -6.37
CA GLU A 145 -20.61 13.72 -5.99
C GLU A 145 -21.80 14.32 -6.78
N GLY A 146 -22.95 13.65 -6.75
CA GLY A 146 -24.26 14.22 -7.11
C GLY A 146 -24.98 13.71 -8.37
N LYS A 147 -26.04 12.90 -8.19
CA LYS A 147 -27.35 13.40 -8.68
C LYS A 147 -27.64 14.66 -7.86
N THR A 148 -28.28 15.66 -8.46
CA THR A 148 -28.89 16.76 -7.72
C THR A 148 -29.77 16.16 -6.63
N GLU A 149 -29.32 16.08 -5.38
CA GLU A 149 -30.21 15.79 -4.25
C GLU A 149 -31.18 16.98 -4.17
N PRO A 150 -32.48 16.77 -4.38
CA PRO A 150 -33.44 17.71 -3.86
C PRO A 150 -33.41 17.53 -2.34
N PHE A 151 -33.28 18.65 -1.62
CA PHE A 151 -33.50 18.76 -0.19
C PHE A 151 -32.30 18.49 0.75
N GLY A 152 -31.36 19.43 0.73
CA GLY A 152 -30.53 19.79 1.88
C GLY A 152 -30.33 21.30 1.88
N LEU A 153 -30.61 21.97 3.00
CA LEU A 153 -30.44 23.42 3.13
C LEU A 153 -28.93 23.76 3.06
N PRO A 154 -28.48 24.60 2.12
CA PRO A 154 -27.07 24.99 2.03
C PRO A 154 -26.63 25.79 3.27
N ASP A 155 -25.45 25.50 3.81
CA ASP A 155 -24.88 26.23 4.93
C ASP A 155 -24.41 27.63 4.48
N PRO A 156 -24.94 28.74 5.06
CA PRO A 156 -24.54 30.10 4.71
C PRO A 156 -23.08 30.46 5.03
N LEU A 157 -22.34 29.60 5.76
CA LEU A 157 -20.93 29.80 6.13
C LEU A 157 -19.93 29.32 5.06
N GLU A 158 -20.35 28.48 4.11
CA GLU A 158 -19.51 27.97 3.01
C GLU A 158 -19.53 28.86 1.75
N ALA A 159 -20.01 30.10 1.87
CA ALA A 159 -20.14 31.02 0.76
C ALA A 159 -18.78 31.57 0.27
N LYS A 160 -18.46 31.36 -1.02
CA LYS A 160 -17.25 31.92 -1.67
C LYS A 160 -17.53 33.17 -2.51
N GLY A 161 -18.79 33.42 -2.89
CA GLY A 161 -19.14 34.51 -3.80
C GLY A 161 -20.35 35.34 -3.35
N LEU A 162 -20.54 36.48 -4.02
CA LEU A 162 -21.73 37.32 -3.88
C LEU A 162 -22.31 37.56 -5.27
N ARG A 163 -23.61 37.32 -5.44
CA ARG A 163 -24.32 37.60 -6.70
C ARG A 163 -25.65 38.30 -6.47
N PRO A 164 -26.20 39.01 -7.46
CA PRO A 164 -27.56 39.55 -7.39
C PRO A 164 -28.58 38.43 -7.11
N TYR A 165 -29.57 38.74 -6.28
CA TYR A 165 -30.71 37.87 -6.00
C TYR A 165 -31.51 37.60 -7.28
N GLN A 166 -31.87 36.35 -7.50
CA GLN A 166 -32.82 35.93 -8.52
C GLN A 166 -34.08 35.36 -7.86
N PRO A 167 -35.27 35.57 -8.46
CA PRO A 167 -36.51 34.97 -7.96
C PRO A 167 -36.37 33.44 -7.83
N GLY A 168 -36.58 32.93 -6.61
CA GLY A 168 -36.37 31.51 -6.27
C GLY A 168 -35.18 31.25 -5.33
N ASP A 169 -34.30 32.23 -5.15
CA ASP A 169 -33.20 32.11 -4.19
C ASP A 169 -33.68 32.12 -2.73
N SER A 170 -33.05 31.30 -1.90
CA SER A 170 -33.37 31.25 -0.46
C SER A 170 -32.98 32.55 0.24
N LEU A 171 -33.95 33.14 0.96
CA LEU A 171 -33.72 34.34 1.77
C LEU A 171 -32.70 34.13 2.91
N ARG A 172 -32.40 32.87 3.29
CA ARG A 172 -31.34 32.55 4.27
C ARG A 172 -29.94 32.85 3.76
N LEU A 173 -29.75 32.83 2.43
CA LEU A 173 -28.48 33.15 1.79
C LEU A 173 -28.33 34.66 1.54
N LEU A 174 -29.30 35.49 1.95
CA LEU A 174 -29.22 36.94 1.75
C LEU A 174 -28.05 37.54 2.52
N ALA A 175 -27.09 38.11 1.80
CA ALA A 175 -25.99 38.86 2.38
C ALA A 175 -26.51 40.24 2.81
N LYS A 176 -27.22 40.34 3.95
CA LYS A 176 -27.81 41.60 4.44
C LYS A 176 -26.84 42.78 4.42
N PRO A 177 -25.58 42.66 4.89
CA PRO A 177 -24.65 43.80 4.87
C PRO A 177 -24.30 44.26 3.45
N ALA A 178 -24.09 43.32 2.52
CA ALA A 178 -23.78 43.64 1.12
C ALA A 178 -25.00 44.21 0.39
N SER A 179 -26.19 43.68 0.68
CA SER A 179 -27.46 44.13 0.10
C SER A 179 -27.78 45.57 0.51
N LEU A 180 -27.55 45.89 1.79
CA LEU A 180 -27.71 47.25 2.31
C LEU A 180 -26.71 48.23 1.69
N ARG A 181 -25.44 47.82 1.50
CA ARG A 181 -24.41 48.67 0.90
C ARG A 181 -24.63 48.96 -0.59
N GLN A 182 -25.18 48.00 -1.35
CA GLN A 182 -25.39 48.17 -2.79
C GLN A 182 -26.82 48.60 -3.16
N GLY A 183 -27.73 48.71 -2.20
CA GLY A 183 -29.13 49.10 -2.46
C GLY A 183 -29.92 48.08 -3.29
N ARG A 184 -29.42 46.85 -3.43
CA ARG A 184 -30.08 45.76 -4.18
C ARG A 184 -29.91 44.44 -3.43
N PRO A 185 -30.86 43.49 -3.53
CA PRO A 185 -30.74 42.22 -2.82
C PRO A 185 -29.60 41.38 -3.41
N ILE A 186 -28.66 40.98 -2.55
CA ILE A 186 -27.48 40.17 -2.90
C ILE A 186 -27.53 38.90 -2.08
N VAL A 187 -27.30 37.78 -2.75
CA VAL A 187 -27.21 36.46 -2.11
C VAL A 187 -25.77 35.97 -2.10
N ARG A 188 -25.43 35.27 -1.02
CA ARG A 188 -24.23 34.48 -0.87
C ARG A 188 -24.30 33.31 -1.83
N GLU A 189 -23.34 33.25 -2.74
CA GLU A 189 -23.16 32.12 -3.63
C GLU A 189 -22.36 31.04 -2.88
N VAL A 190 -23.07 29.98 -2.52
CA VAL A 190 -22.47 28.79 -1.92
C VAL A 190 -21.99 27.92 -3.08
N GLU A 191 -20.68 27.82 -3.24
CA GLU A 191 -20.09 26.82 -4.13
C GLU A 191 -20.38 25.47 -3.50
N LYS A 192 -21.33 24.70 -4.06
CA LYS A 192 -21.51 23.30 -3.67
C LYS A 192 -20.26 22.54 -4.11
N SER A 193 -19.24 22.52 -3.26
CA SER A 193 -18.12 21.60 -3.41
C SER A 193 -18.66 20.22 -3.08
N LEU A 194 -19.17 19.53 -4.10
CA LEU A 194 -19.57 18.13 -4.02
C LEU A 194 -18.28 17.33 -3.83
N LEU A 195 -17.77 17.26 -2.60
CA LEU A 195 -16.65 16.40 -2.24
C LEU A 195 -17.13 14.96 -2.37
N GLY A 196 -17.01 14.40 -3.57
CA GLY A 196 -17.34 13.00 -3.80
C GLY A 196 -16.47 12.08 -2.96
N SER A 197 -16.80 10.80 -3.02
CA SER A 197 -16.03 9.75 -2.36
C SER A 197 -15.60 8.69 -3.37
N LEU A 198 -14.37 8.21 -3.25
CA LEU A 198 -13.83 7.15 -4.09
C LEU A 198 -13.84 5.84 -3.31
N PHE A 199 -14.61 4.85 -3.74
CA PHE A 199 -14.50 3.51 -3.20
C PHE A 199 -13.83 2.60 -4.23
N LEU A 200 -12.57 2.23 -3.97
CA LEU A 200 -11.78 1.42 -4.87
C LEU A 200 -11.84 -0.05 -4.46
N HIS A 201 -12.06 -0.94 -5.42
CA HIS A 201 -11.90 -2.37 -5.23
C HIS A 201 -10.89 -2.94 -6.23
N LEU A 202 -9.87 -3.62 -5.71
CA LEU A 202 -8.83 -4.29 -6.47
C LEU A 202 -9.01 -5.81 -6.36
N ASP A 203 -9.30 -6.43 -7.49
CA ASP A 203 -9.34 -7.89 -7.60
C ASP A 203 -7.92 -8.46 -7.43
N THR A 204 -7.75 -9.38 -6.48
CA THR A 204 -6.47 -10.04 -6.21
C THR A 204 -6.23 -11.27 -7.11
N GLN A 205 -7.23 -11.69 -7.89
CA GLN A 205 -7.05 -12.77 -8.85
C GLN A 205 -6.04 -12.36 -9.92
N SER A 206 -4.97 -13.14 -10.01
CA SER A 206 -3.84 -12.83 -10.88
C SER A 206 -3.62 -13.98 -11.86
N LEU A 207 -3.86 -13.70 -13.15
CA LEU A 207 -3.47 -14.57 -14.26
C LEU A 207 -2.02 -14.33 -14.69
N HIS A 208 -1.47 -13.15 -14.39
CA HIS A 208 -0.09 -12.78 -14.66
C HIS A 208 0.61 -12.25 -13.41
N PRO A 209 1.81 -12.73 -13.03
CA PRO A 209 2.48 -12.37 -11.78
C PRO A 209 2.64 -10.86 -11.52
N ALA A 210 2.78 -10.06 -12.58
CA ALA A 210 2.96 -8.61 -12.47
C ALA A 210 1.64 -7.84 -12.24
N TYR A 211 0.47 -8.43 -12.53
CA TYR A 211 -0.82 -7.73 -12.49
C TYR A 211 -1.07 -7.09 -11.12
N LEU A 212 -0.86 -7.83 -10.04
CA LEU A 212 -1.16 -7.32 -8.70
C LEU A 212 -0.27 -6.12 -8.33
N ASP A 213 1.01 -6.15 -8.70
CA ASP A 213 1.93 -5.03 -8.45
C ASP A 213 1.51 -3.78 -9.25
N HIS A 214 1.02 -3.96 -10.48
CA HIS A 214 0.50 -2.86 -11.30
C HIS A 214 -0.85 -2.34 -10.80
N GLY A 215 -1.78 -3.23 -10.46
CA GLY A 215 -3.08 -2.87 -9.91
C GLY A 215 -2.94 -2.15 -8.57
N ALA A 216 -2.04 -2.61 -7.71
CA ALA A 216 -1.70 -1.94 -6.45
C ALA A 216 -1.04 -0.58 -6.67
N SER A 217 -0.17 -0.44 -7.68
CA SER A 217 0.42 0.85 -8.07
C SER A 217 -0.65 1.85 -8.54
N LEU A 218 -1.57 1.40 -9.40
CA LEU A 218 -2.69 2.22 -9.88
C LEU A 218 -3.62 2.62 -8.73
N ALA A 219 -3.97 1.67 -7.86
CA ALA A 219 -4.77 1.93 -6.68
C ALA A 219 -4.09 2.95 -5.75
N ALA A 220 -2.80 2.78 -5.45
CA ALA A 220 -2.04 3.72 -4.62
C ALA A 220 -2.02 5.12 -5.22
N TRP A 221 -1.87 5.24 -6.53
CA TRP A 221 -1.90 6.52 -7.23
C TRP A 221 -3.29 7.19 -7.14
N LEU A 222 -4.38 6.43 -7.34
CA LEU A 222 -5.77 6.93 -7.22
C LEU A 222 -6.09 7.40 -5.79
N LEU A 223 -5.65 6.65 -4.77
CA LEU A 223 -5.84 7.01 -3.37
C LEU A 223 -5.06 8.27 -3.00
N LEU A 224 -3.83 8.43 -3.51
CA LEU A 224 -3.05 9.66 -3.33
C LEU A 224 -3.69 10.86 -4.02
N LEU A 225 -4.28 10.66 -5.20
CA LEU A 225 -5.01 11.73 -5.87
C LEU A 225 -6.26 12.13 -5.08
N ALA A 226 -7.04 11.17 -4.59
CA ALA A 226 -8.19 11.43 -3.73
C ALA A 226 -7.79 12.19 -2.45
N GLU A 227 -6.70 11.77 -1.78
CA GLU A 227 -6.16 12.47 -0.60
C GLU A 227 -5.73 13.91 -0.94
N LYS A 228 -5.01 14.11 -2.06
CA LYS A 228 -4.59 15.45 -2.51
C LYS A 228 -5.78 16.36 -2.83
N SER A 229 -6.85 15.79 -3.37
CA SER A 229 -8.09 16.49 -3.70
C SER A 229 -9.04 16.67 -2.50
N GLY A 230 -8.67 16.19 -1.30
CA GLY A 230 -9.50 16.31 -0.09
C GLY A 230 -10.75 15.41 -0.08
N VAL A 231 -10.80 14.43 -0.97
CA VAL A 231 -11.92 13.50 -1.20
C VAL A 231 -11.81 12.33 -0.22
N SER A 232 -12.95 11.84 0.29
CA SER A 232 -12.96 10.61 1.09
C SER A 232 -12.71 9.41 0.20
N TYR A 233 -11.92 8.46 0.66
CA TYR A 233 -11.68 7.24 -0.09
C TYR A 233 -11.73 6.01 0.79
N GLY A 234 -12.05 4.89 0.18
CA GLY A 234 -12.01 3.57 0.79
C GLY A 234 -11.40 2.57 -0.19
N LEU A 235 -11.01 1.42 0.33
CA LEU A 235 -10.30 0.39 -0.42
C LEU A 235 -10.83 -0.98 -0.05
N SER A 236 -11.03 -1.84 -1.04
CA SER A 236 -11.34 -3.24 -0.84
C SER A 236 -10.43 -4.12 -1.69
N ALA A 237 -9.79 -5.11 -1.08
CA ALA A 237 -8.99 -6.12 -1.76
C ALA A 237 -8.94 -7.39 -0.89
N GLY A 238 -10.10 -8.02 -0.72
CA GLY A 238 -10.34 -9.05 0.31
C GLY A 238 -10.68 -8.44 1.67
N GLU A 239 -9.79 -7.62 2.23
CA GLU A 239 -10.09 -6.77 3.39
C GLU A 239 -10.77 -5.47 2.94
N VAL A 240 -11.71 -4.95 3.73
CA VAL A 240 -12.46 -3.72 3.45
C VAL A 240 -12.02 -2.61 4.40
N LEU A 241 -11.38 -1.58 3.84
CA LEU A 241 -11.13 -0.31 4.49
C LEU A 241 -12.29 0.65 4.13
N PRO A 242 -13.12 1.07 5.12
CA PRO A 242 -14.24 1.98 4.87
C PRO A 242 -13.76 3.37 4.45
N LEU A 243 -14.69 4.20 3.97
CA LEU A 243 -14.40 5.59 3.61
C LEU A 243 -13.74 6.34 4.77
N GLY A 244 -12.63 7.00 4.49
CA GLY A 244 -11.92 7.86 5.42
C GLY A 244 -11.10 8.91 4.70
N ARG A 245 -10.36 9.71 5.47
CA ARG A 245 -9.50 10.79 4.98
C ARG A 245 -8.28 10.93 5.89
N GLY A 246 -7.24 11.58 5.38
CA GLY A 246 -6.10 12.02 6.17
C GLY A 246 -4.92 11.05 6.11
N ARG A 247 -3.74 11.57 6.48
CA ARG A 247 -2.46 10.85 6.39
C ARG A 247 -2.48 9.47 7.05
N GLY A 248 -3.07 9.34 8.24
CA GLY A 248 -3.18 8.05 8.93
C GLY A 248 -4.02 7.04 8.14
N HIS A 249 -5.10 7.50 7.50
CA HIS A 249 -5.94 6.67 6.64
C HIS A 249 -5.20 6.23 5.37
N LEU A 250 -4.48 7.16 4.72
CA LEU A 250 -3.63 6.87 3.58
C LEU A 250 -2.58 5.80 3.92
N VAL A 251 -1.91 5.93 5.06
CA VAL A 251 -0.91 4.95 5.52
C VAL A 251 -1.53 3.56 5.68
N ARG A 252 -2.73 3.44 6.23
CA ARG A 252 -3.45 2.15 6.31
C ARG A 252 -3.78 1.59 4.94
N ALA A 253 -4.29 2.42 4.03
CA ALA A 253 -4.63 2.01 2.67
C ALA A 253 -3.40 1.52 1.89
N LEU A 254 -2.29 2.27 1.94
CA LEU A 254 -1.01 1.88 1.34
C LEU A 254 -0.43 0.61 1.98
N SER A 255 -0.60 0.45 3.30
CA SER A 255 -0.16 -0.76 4.00
C SER A 255 -0.96 -1.99 3.60
N LEU A 256 -2.29 -1.85 3.41
CA LEU A 256 -3.14 -2.91 2.87
C LEU A 256 -2.66 -3.31 1.47
N LEU A 257 -2.50 -2.33 0.56
CA LEU A 257 -1.98 -2.59 -0.79
C LEU A 257 -0.59 -3.22 -0.79
N ALA A 258 0.28 -2.84 0.15
CA ALA A 258 1.62 -3.40 0.27
C ALA A 258 1.61 -4.88 0.67
N ARG A 259 0.60 -5.34 1.40
CA ARG A 259 0.47 -6.72 1.92
C ARG A 259 -0.27 -7.67 0.98
N LEU A 260 -0.85 -7.16 -0.11
CA LEU A 260 -1.60 -8.00 -1.04
C LEU A 260 -0.72 -9.07 -1.70
N GLU A 261 -1.23 -10.29 -1.72
CA GLU A 261 -0.67 -11.45 -2.41
C GLU A 261 -1.63 -11.92 -3.51
N PRO A 262 -1.12 -12.46 -4.63
CA PRO A 262 -1.95 -12.90 -5.74
C PRO A 262 -2.77 -14.13 -5.33
N THR A 263 -4.05 -14.14 -5.69
CA THR A 263 -4.97 -15.26 -5.45
C THR A 263 -5.34 -15.96 -6.75
N GLN A 264 -5.78 -17.21 -6.65
CA GLN A 264 -6.32 -17.95 -7.79
C GLN A 264 -7.79 -17.62 -8.06
N THR A 265 -8.53 -17.23 -7.03
CA THR A 265 -9.96 -16.86 -7.08
C THR A 265 -10.14 -15.35 -7.02
N PRO A 266 -11.21 -14.80 -7.63
CA PRO A 266 -11.51 -13.38 -7.58
C PRO A 266 -11.82 -12.92 -6.16
N ALA A 267 -11.26 -11.76 -5.78
CA ALA A 267 -11.77 -11.04 -4.63
C ALA A 267 -13.10 -10.41 -5.04
N LEU A 268 -14.19 -10.76 -4.37
CA LEU A 268 -15.50 -10.26 -4.76
C LEU A 268 -15.71 -8.83 -4.24
N PRO A 269 -16.15 -7.90 -5.09
CA PRO A 269 -16.43 -6.54 -4.68
C PRO A 269 -17.57 -6.48 -3.67
N PRO A 270 -17.40 -5.76 -2.53
CA PRO A 270 -18.49 -5.52 -1.60
C PRO A 270 -19.46 -4.47 -2.16
N LYS A 271 -20.53 -4.18 -1.43
CA LYS A 271 -21.43 -3.07 -1.76
C LYS A 271 -20.68 -1.76 -1.64
N ALA A 272 -20.76 -0.93 -2.68
CA ALA A 272 -20.20 0.41 -2.65
C ALA A 272 -20.96 1.25 -1.60
N PRO A 273 -20.25 2.08 -0.82
CA PRO A 273 -20.90 3.09 0.01
C PRO A 273 -21.84 3.98 -0.83
N PRO A 274 -22.99 4.40 -0.28
CA PRO A 274 -23.98 5.18 -1.00
C PRO A 274 -23.38 6.49 -1.50
N GLY A 275 -23.66 6.85 -2.76
CA GLY A 275 -23.20 8.12 -3.37
C GLY A 275 -21.74 8.13 -3.83
N SER A 276 -20.96 7.09 -3.51
CA SER A 276 -19.55 7.00 -3.90
C SER A 276 -19.36 6.68 -5.39
N THR A 277 -18.22 7.12 -5.94
CA THR A 277 -17.66 6.63 -7.20
C THR A 277 -17.06 5.25 -6.94
N PHE A 278 -17.61 4.23 -7.59
CA PHE A 278 -17.17 2.85 -7.40
C PHE A 278 -16.15 2.44 -8.47
N PHE A 279 -14.88 2.29 -8.08
CA PHE A 279 -13.80 2.00 -9.01
C PHE A 279 -13.31 0.57 -8.86
N LEU A 280 -13.51 -0.26 -9.88
CA LEU A 280 -13.19 -1.68 -9.88
C LEU A 280 -12.01 -1.95 -10.81
N ILE A 281 -10.99 -2.65 -10.31
CA ILE A 281 -9.83 -3.09 -11.10
C ILE A 281 -9.82 -4.62 -11.13
N THR A 282 -9.82 -5.22 -12.32
CA THR A 282 -9.71 -6.68 -12.49
C THR A 282 -8.89 -7.05 -13.73
N GLN A 283 -8.22 -8.20 -13.69
CA GLN A 283 -7.57 -8.82 -14.83
C GLN A 283 -8.46 -9.83 -15.55
N ALA A 284 -9.13 -10.70 -14.79
CA ALA A 284 -9.80 -11.88 -15.33
C ALA A 284 -11.29 -11.65 -15.65
N ALA A 285 -11.93 -10.67 -14.99
CA ALA A 285 -13.37 -10.42 -15.10
C ALA A 285 -14.18 -11.73 -15.07
N GLU A 286 -13.98 -12.53 -14.03
CA GLU A 286 -14.75 -13.75 -13.84
C GLU A 286 -16.24 -13.44 -13.66
N GLN A 287 -17.10 -14.41 -14.02
CA GLN A 287 -18.54 -14.21 -13.96
C GLN A 287 -19.03 -13.92 -12.53
N ALA A 288 -18.41 -14.54 -11.52
CA ALA A 288 -18.70 -14.27 -10.11
C ALA A 288 -18.35 -12.82 -9.73
N PHE A 289 -17.19 -12.32 -10.18
CA PHE A 289 -16.75 -10.95 -9.98
C PHE A 289 -17.72 -9.95 -10.64
N LEU A 290 -18.07 -10.17 -11.92
CA LEU A 290 -18.99 -9.28 -12.65
C LEU A 290 -20.39 -9.23 -12.03
N LYS A 291 -20.92 -10.38 -11.58
CA LYS A 291 -22.20 -10.44 -10.84
C LYS A 291 -22.13 -9.68 -9.52
N ALA A 292 -21.03 -9.84 -8.77
CA ALA A 292 -20.82 -9.10 -7.53
C ALA A 292 -20.67 -7.59 -7.79
N ALA A 293 -19.98 -7.18 -8.85
CA ALA A 293 -19.83 -5.78 -9.24
C ALA A 293 -21.19 -5.11 -9.49
N LEU A 294 -22.08 -5.77 -10.22
CA LEU A 294 -23.45 -5.30 -10.48
C LEU A 294 -24.27 -5.15 -9.21
N LYS A 295 -24.19 -6.13 -8.31
CA LYS A 295 -24.86 -6.07 -7.01
C LYS A 295 -24.26 -4.97 -6.13
N GLY A 296 -22.95 -4.76 -6.24
CA GLY A 296 -22.20 -3.80 -5.45
C GLY A 296 -22.40 -2.35 -5.91
N SER A 297 -22.66 -2.11 -7.20
CA SER A 297 -22.85 -0.79 -7.77
C SER A 297 -24.24 -0.19 -7.53
N ALA A 298 -25.20 -0.95 -7.00
CA ALA A 298 -26.59 -0.51 -6.84
C ALA A 298 -26.77 0.79 -6.03
N GLN A 299 -25.84 1.09 -5.12
CA GLN A 299 -25.86 2.32 -4.30
C GLN A 299 -24.79 3.33 -4.73
N ALA A 300 -23.93 2.98 -5.68
CA ALA A 300 -22.90 3.87 -6.20
C ALA A 300 -23.56 4.97 -7.04
N ARG A 301 -22.96 6.17 -7.04
CA ARG A 301 -23.39 7.26 -7.94
C ARG A 301 -23.07 6.89 -9.39
N GLN A 302 -21.83 6.46 -9.60
CA GLN A 302 -21.26 6.04 -10.86
C GLN A 302 -20.22 4.98 -10.55
N GLY A 303 -20.06 4.01 -11.44
CA GLY A 303 -19.00 3.04 -11.34
C GLY A 303 -18.16 2.96 -12.60
N VAL A 304 -16.91 2.61 -12.42
CA VAL A 304 -15.97 2.32 -13.50
C VAL A 304 -15.40 0.93 -13.25
N LEU A 305 -15.53 0.06 -14.23
CA LEU A 305 -14.86 -1.24 -14.24
C LEU A 305 -13.70 -1.18 -15.20
N LEU A 306 -12.50 -1.09 -14.65
CA LEU A 306 -11.26 -1.14 -15.38
C LEU A 306 -10.79 -2.58 -15.54
N LEU A 307 -10.85 -3.07 -16.78
CA LEU A 307 -10.37 -4.38 -17.18
C LEU A 307 -8.96 -4.27 -17.77
N LEU A 308 -8.03 -5.02 -17.17
CA LEU A 308 -6.62 -5.12 -17.55
C LEU A 308 -6.31 -6.55 -18.03
N PRO A 309 -6.83 -6.99 -19.19
CA PRO A 309 -6.90 -8.40 -19.56
C PRO A 309 -5.51 -9.05 -19.71
N GLU A 310 -4.52 -8.27 -20.12
CA GLU A 310 -3.15 -8.72 -20.32
C GLU A 310 -2.24 -8.37 -19.14
N GLY A 311 -2.74 -7.58 -18.19
CA GLY A 311 -1.93 -6.80 -17.27
C GLY A 311 -1.67 -5.38 -17.79
N TYR A 312 -1.08 -4.54 -16.94
CA TYR A 312 -0.82 -3.13 -17.23
C TYR A 312 0.68 -2.87 -17.15
N PHE A 313 1.38 -3.01 -18.29
CA PHE A 313 2.84 -3.08 -18.34
C PHE A 313 3.45 -1.69 -18.49
N LEU A 314 3.89 -1.12 -17.37
CA LEU A 314 4.53 0.20 -17.29
C LEU A 314 5.91 0.15 -16.61
N TYR A 315 6.72 -0.89 -16.76
CA TYR A 315 8.15 -0.72 -16.44
C TYR A 315 8.86 -0.09 -17.65
N PRO A 316 9.69 0.97 -17.49
CA PRO A 316 10.54 1.46 -18.56
C PRO A 316 11.36 0.30 -19.14
N GLY A 317 11.19 0.02 -20.44
CA GLY A 317 11.84 -1.11 -21.13
C GLY A 317 10.97 -2.38 -21.27
N GLU A 318 9.85 -2.49 -20.56
CA GLU A 318 8.85 -3.53 -20.86
C GLU A 318 8.12 -3.18 -22.15
N LYS A 319 8.40 -3.93 -23.21
CA LYS A 319 7.55 -3.93 -24.40
C LYS A 319 6.33 -4.79 -24.09
N GLY A 320 5.15 -4.16 -24.08
CA GLY A 320 3.89 -4.89 -23.96
C GLY A 320 3.85 -6.02 -24.99
N ARG A 321 3.40 -7.21 -24.59
CA ARG A 321 3.14 -8.26 -25.56
C ARG A 321 1.92 -7.85 -26.38
N LEU A 322 2.01 -7.92 -27.70
CA LEU A 322 0.82 -7.86 -28.55
C LEU A 322 -0.05 -9.07 -28.19
N ALA A 323 -1.15 -8.84 -27.49
CA ALA A 323 -2.18 -9.85 -27.42
C ALA A 323 -3.08 -9.71 -28.63
N LEU A 324 -2.93 -10.66 -29.55
CA LEU A 324 -3.86 -10.84 -30.65
C LEU A 324 -5.11 -11.55 -30.10
N GLY A 325 -6.30 -11.00 -30.40
CA GLY A 325 -7.57 -11.59 -30.00
C GLY A 325 -8.16 -11.06 -28.69
N LYS A 326 -9.30 -11.66 -28.28
CA LYS A 326 -10.00 -11.35 -27.03
C LYS A 326 -9.69 -12.43 -26.01
N THR A 327 -9.27 -12.04 -24.81
CA THR A 327 -9.15 -13.01 -23.71
C THR A 327 -10.55 -13.46 -23.27
N PRO A 328 -10.71 -14.65 -22.67
CA PRO A 328 -12.02 -15.09 -22.18
C PRO A 328 -12.67 -14.08 -21.21
N GLY A 329 -11.86 -13.41 -20.39
CA GLY A 329 -12.31 -12.32 -19.51
C GLY A 329 -12.84 -11.10 -20.26
N LEU A 330 -12.14 -10.69 -21.32
CA LEU A 330 -12.59 -9.60 -22.18
C LEU A 330 -13.89 -9.94 -22.92
N GLU A 331 -14.01 -11.15 -23.45
CA GLU A 331 -15.24 -11.59 -24.12
C GLU A 331 -16.44 -11.54 -23.17
N ARG A 332 -16.29 -12.07 -21.95
CA ARG A 332 -17.31 -11.98 -20.90
C ARG A 332 -17.70 -10.55 -20.56
N ALA A 333 -16.70 -9.68 -20.32
CA ALA A 333 -16.96 -8.29 -19.96
C ALA A 333 -17.66 -7.54 -21.09
N LEU A 334 -17.25 -7.75 -22.34
CA LEU A 334 -17.88 -7.14 -23.52
C LEU A 334 -19.31 -7.65 -23.73
N ALA A 335 -19.56 -8.95 -23.53
CA ALA A 335 -20.90 -9.52 -23.60
C ALA A 335 -21.84 -8.92 -22.53
N MET A 336 -21.29 -8.56 -21.35
CA MET A 336 -22.05 -7.93 -20.27
C MET A 336 -22.05 -6.40 -20.32
N ARG A 337 -21.42 -5.75 -21.30
CA ARG A 337 -21.23 -4.28 -21.35
C ARG A 337 -22.53 -3.50 -21.22
N GLY A 338 -23.56 -3.89 -21.97
CA GLY A 338 -24.87 -3.21 -21.91
C GLY A 338 -25.52 -3.32 -20.53
N LEU A 339 -25.39 -4.49 -19.89
CA LEU A 339 -25.93 -4.74 -18.56
C LEU A 339 -25.15 -4.00 -17.47
N LEU A 340 -23.81 -3.93 -17.59
CA LEU A 340 -22.95 -3.11 -16.72
C LEU A 340 -23.34 -1.63 -16.81
N LEU A 341 -23.50 -1.10 -18.02
CA LEU A 341 -23.87 0.29 -18.24
C LEU A 341 -25.28 0.60 -17.71
N ALA A 342 -26.23 -0.32 -17.85
CA ALA A 342 -27.58 -0.19 -17.27
C ALA A 342 -27.55 -0.10 -15.73
N HIS A 343 -26.51 -0.63 -15.07
CA HIS A 343 -26.29 -0.54 -13.62
C HIS A 343 -25.29 0.57 -13.24
N GLY A 344 -25.03 1.52 -14.14
CA GLY A 344 -24.13 2.65 -13.92
C GLY A 344 -22.64 2.31 -13.87
N LEU A 345 -22.24 1.11 -14.31
CA LEU A 345 -20.85 0.68 -14.41
C LEU A 345 -20.34 0.87 -15.84
N GLU A 346 -19.46 1.83 -16.04
CA GLU A 346 -18.76 2.02 -17.31
C GLU A 346 -17.59 1.04 -17.43
N LEU A 347 -17.64 0.15 -18.43
CA LEU A 347 -16.54 -0.76 -18.75
C LEU A 347 -15.44 0.00 -19.51
N LYS A 348 -14.25 0.06 -18.94
CA LYS A 348 -13.03 0.59 -19.55
C LYS A 348 -12.03 -0.53 -19.69
N VAL A 349 -11.51 -0.73 -20.91
CA VAL A 349 -10.54 -1.79 -21.20
C VAL A 349 -9.23 -1.12 -21.55
N VAL A 350 -8.16 -1.49 -20.86
CA VAL A 350 -6.82 -1.01 -21.19
C VAL A 350 -5.94 -2.19 -21.58
N ARG A 351 -5.38 -2.13 -22.80
CA ARG A 351 -4.49 -3.14 -23.34
C ARG A 351 -3.10 -2.58 -23.55
N GLY A 352 -2.09 -3.33 -23.11
CA GLY A 352 -0.68 -2.96 -23.30
C GLY A 352 -0.36 -1.54 -22.81
N HIS A 353 0.11 -0.70 -23.74
CA HIS A 353 0.52 0.69 -23.50
C HIS A 353 -0.56 1.72 -23.91
N GLN A 354 -1.80 1.29 -24.14
CA GLN A 354 -2.87 2.22 -24.49
C GLN A 354 -3.05 3.27 -23.38
N PRO A 355 -3.19 4.56 -23.75
CA PRO A 355 -3.49 5.59 -22.76
C PRO A 355 -4.83 5.28 -22.10
N LEU A 356 -4.89 5.42 -20.79
CA LEU A 356 -6.12 5.30 -20.02
C LEU A 356 -6.81 6.68 -20.02
N SER A 357 -8.01 6.80 -20.56
CA SER A 357 -8.89 7.96 -20.36
C SER A 357 -10.14 7.53 -19.56
N LEU A 358 -10.42 8.23 -18.46
CA LEU A 358 -11.59 7.98 -17.61
C LEU A 358 -12.54 9.17 -17.58
#